data_AF-A0A952WM06-F1
#
_entry.id   AF-A0A952WM06-F1
#
_cell.length_a   1.000
_cell.length_b   1.000
_cell.length_c   1.000
_cell.angle_alpha   90.00
_cell.angle_beta   90.00
_cell.angle_gamma   90.00
#
_symmetry.space_group_name_H-M   'P 1'
#
loop_
_entity.id
_entity.type
_entity.pdbx_description
1 polymer ?
#
loop_
_entity_poly.entity_id
_entity_poly.type
_entity_poly.pdbx_seq_one_letter_code
_entity_poly.pdbx_strand_id
1 'polypeptide(L)'
;MAVRNCDWLEFFNSLLAPGQYTINSVPHWIPASPDQQMGVWNQLSGSPYVAGQYEGAQIGYLTTGMLEKRPPATVKGQSDWVLRWRAGNRPGFTGGLRVRFYAGNQLLAEHVESGATIPAAGMFAERSLPFTIPAGSPAIGYQVRFTIEVGFGFQANFDDFRRESTDPGPGCTADLNFDNAVTDEDFQFFVERYNELIARPDGGGDLNFDFLVDDSDFQLFVVQYNTLECPE
;
A
#
# COMPACT_ATOMS: atom_id res chain seq x y z
N MET A 1 0.83 14.12 -21.45
CA MET A 1 -0.21 13.35 -20.75
C MET A 1 0.55 12.19 -20.13
N ALA A 2 1.00 12.34 -18.88
CA ALA A 2 1.90 11.38 -18.25
C ALA A 2 1.13 10.10 -17.92
N VAL A 3 1.63 8.97 -18.41
CA VAL A 3 1.10 7.65 -18.15
C VAL A 3 1.27 7.36 -16.66
N ARG A 4 0.22 6.86 -16.02
CA ARG A 4 0.26 6.44 -14.62
C ARG A 4 0.95 5.08 -14.60
N ASN A 5 2.24 5.05 -14.27
CA ASN A 5 2.90 3.79 -13.96
C ASN A 5 2.34 3.30 -12.62
N CYS A 6 1.39 2.37 -12.72
CA CYS A 6 0.79 1.68 -11.58
C CYS A 6 1.81 0.69 -11.01
N ASP A 7 2.76 1.21 -10.25
CA ASP A 7 3.75 0.39 -9.54
C ASP A 7 3.11 -0.31 -8.33
N TRP A 8 2.70 -1.57 -8.55
CA TRP A 8 2.71 -2.72 -7.63
C TRP A 8 2.20 -2.59 -6.18
N LEU A 9 1.50 -1.52 -5.86
CA LEU A 9 0.66 -1.41 -4.67
C LEU A 9 -0.76 -0.98 -5.09
N GLU A 10 -1.48 -1.84 -5.83
CA GLU A 10 -2.94 -1.82 -5.75
C GLU A 10 -3.33 -2.30 -4.34
N PHE A 11 -3.19 -1.43 -3.34
CA PHE A 11 -3.61 -1.76 -2.00
C PHE A 11 -5.13 -1.73 -1.81
N PHE A 12 -5.87 -1.35 -2.85
CA PHE A 12 -7.33 -1.29 -2.90
C PHE A 12 -7.79 -1.51 -4.34
N ASN A 13 -7.82 -2.76 -4.81
CA ASN A 13 -9.07 -3.15 -5.46
C ASN A 13 -10.07 -3.18 -4.30
N SER A 14 -11.07 -2.28 -4.30
CA SER A 14 -12.14 -2.08 -3.31
C SER A 14 -12.09 -3.09 -2.16
N LEU A 15 -11.83 -2.63 -0.92
CA LEU A 15 -11.43 -3.44 0.25
C LEU A 15 -11.81 -4.91 0.24
N LEU A 16 -13.01 -5.28 -0.19
CA LEU A 16 -13.38 -6.60 -0.67
C LEU A 16 -14.45 -6.49 -1.80
N ALA A 17 -14.69 -7.57 -2.55
CA ALA A 17 -15.84 -7.68 -3.44
C ALA A 17 -17.17 -7.54 -2.65
N PRO A 18 -18.30 -7.12 -3.27
CA PRO A 18 -19.58 -7.02 -2.57
C PRO A 18 -19.94 -8.31 -1.81
N GLY A 19 -20.14 -8.21 -0.50
CA GLY A 19 -20.55 -9.33 0.37
C GLY A 19 -19.45 -9.91 1.25
N GLN A 20 -18.19 -9.58 0.99
CA GLN A 20 -17.10 -9.86 1.90
C GLN A 20 -17.01 -8.66 2.87
N TYR A 21 -17.64 -8.77 4.04
CA TYR A 21 -17.57 -7.75 5.10
C TYR A 21 -17.00 -8.38 6.35
N THR A 22 -16.05 -7.69 6.98
CA THR A 22 -15.53 -8.12 8.27
C THR A 22 -15.60 -6.94 9.25
N ILE A 23 -16.40 -7.10 10.29
CA ILE A 23 -16.64 -6.06 11.31
C ILE A 23 -15.49 -5.93 12.32
N ASN A 24 -14.49 -6.82 12.24
CA ASN A 24 -13.38 -6.92 13.19
C ASN A 24 -12.01 -7.06 12.49
N SER A 25 -11.94 -6.83 11.19
CA SER A 25 -10.67 -6.86 10.46
C SER A 25 -10.72 -5.89 9.28
N VAL A 26 -9.56 -5.39 8.92
CA VAL A 26 -9.35 -4.69 7.65
C VAL A 26 -8.34 -5.53 6.87
N PRO A 27 -8.69 -6.08 5.69
CA PRO A 27 -7.80 -6.96 4.93
C PRO A 27 -6.40 -6.37 4.75
N HIS A 28 -5.37 -7.19 5.02
CA HIS A 28 -3.96 -6.80 4.94
C HIS A 28 -3.49 -5.73 5.95
N TRP A 29 -4.32 -5.38 6.94
CA TRP A 29 -3.93 -4.56 8.08
C TRP A 29 -3.84 -5.40 9.36
N ILE A 30 -2.86 -5.06 10.18
CA ILE A 30 -2.54 -5.74 11.43
C ILE A 30 -2.97 -4.82 12.58
N PRO A 31 -3.78 -5.29 13.54
CA PRO A 31 -4.02 -4.56 14.78
C PRO A 31 -2.72 -4.38 15.57
N ALA A 32 -2.40 -3.17 15.99
CA ALA A 32 -1.29 -2.96 16.92
C ALA A 32 -1.63 -3.30 18.38
N SER A 33 -2.92 -3.45 18.72
CA SER A 33 -3.39 -3.84 20.05
C SER A 33 -4.69 -4.66 19.96
N PRO A 34 -4.99 -5.52 20.96
CA PRO A 34 -6.17 -6.39 20.94
C PRO A 34 -7.50 -5.63 21.13
N ASP A 35 -7.48 -4.46 21.79
CA ASP A 35 -8.70 -3.69 22.11
C ASP A 35 -9.15 -2.75 20.99
N GLN A 36 -8.65 -2.95 19.77
CA GLN A 36 -8.94 -2.05 18.65
C GLN A 36 -10.30 -2.34 18.04
N GLN A 37 -11.08 -1.28 17.85
CA GLN A 37 -12.32 -1.33 17.10
C GLN A 37 -12.05 -0.86 15.68
N MET A 38 -11.92 -1.82 14.77
CA MET A 38 -11.64 -1.62 13.36
C MET A 38 -12.59 -2.47 12.51
N GLY A 39 -12.71 -2.16 11.24
CA GLY A 39 -13.37 -3.06 10.31
C GLY A 39 -13.54 -2.45 8.93
N VAL A 40 -14.23 -3.20 8.09
CA VAL A 40 -14.67 -2.73 6.77
C VAL A 40 -16.18 -2.53 6.79
N TRP A 41 -16.63 -1.42 6.21
CA TRP A 41 -18.03 -1.05 6.20
C TRP A 41 -18.60 -0.90 4.79
N ASN A 42 -19.78 -1.50 4.54
CA ASN A 42 -20.53 -1.37 3.30
C ASN A 42 -21.25 -0.03 3.23
N GLN A 43 -21.01 0.73 2.18
CA GLN A 43 -21.71 2.00 1.98
C GLN A 43 -23.12 1.83 1.38
N LEU A 44 -23.38 0.71 0.69
CA LEU A 44 -24.66 0.47 0.03
C LEU A 44 -25.83 0.26 1.02
N SER A 45 -25.55 0.08 2.32
CA SER A 45 -26.56 -0.11 3.37
C SER A 45 -26.98 1.17 4.10
N GLY A 46 -26.83 2.35 3.47
CA GLY A 46 -27.23 3.63 4.06
C GLY A 46 -26.06 4.53 4.48
N SER A 47 -25.09 4.71 3.57
CA SER A 47 -23.95 5.61 3.71
C SER A 47 -24.32 6.99 4.31
N PRO A 48 -23.68 7.46 5.41
CA PRO A 48 -23.70 8.85 5.78
C PRO A 48 -22.69 9.67 4.95
N TYR A 49 -22.02 9.06 3.96
CA TYR A 49 -21.09 9.73 3.06
C TYR A 49 -21.73 10.07 1.73
N VAL A 50 -21.29 11.18 1.14
CA VAL A 50 -21.67 11.56 -0.21
C VAL A 50 -21.12 10.54 -1.22
N ALA A 51 -21.98 10.01 -2.09
CA ALA A 51 -21.61 9.05 -3.11
C ALA A 51 -20.51 9.59 -4.06
N GLY A 52 -19.59 8.72 -4.49
CA GLY A 52 -18.51 9.07 -5.42
C GLY A 52 -17.27 9.71 -4.78
N GLN A 53 -17.26 9.90 -3.46
CA GLN A 53 -16.09 10.46 -2.76
C GLN A 53 -15.09 9.41 -2.25
N TYR A 54 -15.43 8.12 -2.38
CA TYR A 54 -14.61 6.96 -2.04
C TYR A 54 -14.55 6.03 -3.25
N GLU A 55 -13.63 5.06 -3.22
CA GLU A 55 -13.44 4.03 -4.23
C GLU A 55 -14.29 2.79 -3.86
N GLY A 56 -14.85 2.12 -4.86
CA GLY A 56 -15.62 0.90 -4.63
C GLY A 56 -16.85 1.03 -3.73
N ALA A 57 -17.20 -0.08 -3.05
CA ALA A 57 -18.40 -0.20 -2.20
C ALA A 57 -18.10 -0.17 -0.69
N GLN A 58 -16.81 -0.15 -0.32
CA GLN A 58 -16.35 -0.47 1.01
C GLN A 58 -15.33 0.54 1.49
N ILE A 59 -15.36 0.86 2.78
CA ILE A 59 -14.36 1.72 3.41
C ILE A 59 -13.82 1.10 4.69
N GLY A 60 -12.59 1.42 5.04
CA GLY A 60 -12.02 1.09 6.33
C GLY A 60 -12.53 2.05 7.40
N TYR A 61 -12.66 1.57 8.63
CA TYR A 61 -12.84 2.41 9.81
C TYR A 61 -11.95 1.99 10.95
N LEU A 62 -11.60 2.96 11.80
CA LEU A 62 -10.88 2.78 13.04
C LEU A 62 -11.49 3.73 14.10
N THR A 63 -11.96 3.18 15.21
CA THR A 63 -12.55 3.94 16.33
C THR A 63 -11.55 4.11 17.48
N THR A 64 -10.59 3.20 17.63
CA THR A 64 -9.53 3.40 18.61
C THR A 64 -8.31 2.57 18.27
N GLY A 65 -7.13 3.13 18.57
CA GLY A 65 -5.85 2.45 18.46
C GLY A 65 -5.18 2.71 17.12
N MET A 66 -4.48 1.69 16.62
CA MET A 66 -3.55 1.82 15.51
C MET A 66 -3.55 0.57 14.62
N LEU A 67 -3.82 0.76 13.35
CA LEU A 67 -3.61 -0.25 12.31
C LEU A 67 -2.21 -0.12 11.74
N GLU A 68 -1.63 -1.27 11.40
CA GLU A 68 -0.31 -1.36 10.81
C GLU A 68 -0.35 -2.15 9.50
N LYS A 69 0.46 -1.73 8.54
CA LYS A 69 0.64 -2.44 7.27
C LYS A 69 2.12 -2.59 6.97
N ARG A 70 2.54 -3.82 6.65
CA ARG A 70 3.92 -4.19 6.33
C ARG A 70 3.99 -4.77 4.92
N PRO A 71 4.07 -3.94 3.87
CA PRO A 71 4.37 -4.46 2.55
C PRO A 71 5.72 -5.20 2.55
N PRO A 72 5.92 -6.16 1.64
CA PRO A 72 7.23 -6.79 1.46
C PRO A 72 8.29 -5.79 0.95
N ALA A 73 7.88 -4.64 0.42
CA ALA A 73 8.77 -3.62 -0.08
C ALA A 73 9.78 -3.13 0.96
N THR A 74 11.02 -2.93 0.52
CA THR A 74 12.10 -2.30 1.28
C THR A 74 12.44 -0.94 0.68
N VAL A 75 13.07 -0.09 1.50
CA VAL A 75 13.61 1.18 1.02
C VAL A 75 14.80 0.92 0.10
N LYS A 76 14.73 1.45 -1.13
CA LYS A 76 15.82 1.46 -2.10
C LYS A 76 16.48 2.83 -2.13
N GLY A 77 17.80 2.86 -2.35
CA GLY A 77 18.62 4.02 -2.75
C GLY A 77 18.14 5.42 -2.40
N GLN A 78 18.38 6.37 -3.31
CA GLN A 78 17.69 7.64 -3.29
C GLN A 78 16.33 7.43 -3.94
N SER A 79 15.25 7.78 -3.25
CA SER A 79 13.90 7.53 -3.75
C SER A 79 12.92 8.62 -3.33
N ASP A 80 12.07 9.05 -4.25
CA ASP A 80 10.98 10.00 -4.01
C ASP A 80 9.63 9.27 -4.03
N TRP A 81 8.94 9.29 -2.90
CA TRP A 81 7.69 8.56 -2.70
C TRP A 81 6.59 9.54 -2.27
N VAL A 82 5.36 9.27 -2.70
CA VAL A 82 4.16 9.96 -2.28
C VAL A 82 3.18 8.92 -1.78
N LEU A 83 2.91 8.93 -0.48
CA LEU A 83 1.82 8.15 0.07
C LEU A 83 0.51 8.91 -0.10
N ARG A 84 -0.54 8.26 -0.58
CA ARG A 84 -1.87 8.84 -0.74
C ARG A 84 -2.93 8.00 -0.09
N TRP A 85 -3.98 8.66 0.35
CA TRP A 85 -5.19 8.02 0.89
C TRP A 85 -6.36 8.98 0.83
N ARG A 86 -7.56 8.47 1.02
CA ARG A 86 -8.76 9.27 1.28
C ARG A 86 -9.10 9.16 2.75
N ALA A 87 -9.17 10.29 3.44
CA ALA A 87 -9.65 10.38 4.81
C ALA A 87 -11.14 10.74 4.81
N GLY A 88 -11.93 10.03 5.60
CA GLY A 88 -13.38 10.23 5.70
C GLY A 88 -13.79 10.61 7.12
N ASN A 89 -14.69 11.59 7.24
CA ASN A 89 -15.27 11.99 8.53
C ASN A 89 -16.72 11.51 8.62
N ARG A 90 -16.99 10.53 9.49
CA ARG A 90 -18.35 10.04 9.72
C ARG A 90 -19.17 11.06 10.53
N PRO A 91 -20.36 11.48 10.08
CA PRO A 91 -21.25 12.32 10.89
C PRO A 91 -21.47 11.76 12.29
N GLY A 92 -21.38 12.64 13.30
CA GLY A 92 -21.52 12.29 14.72
C GLY A 92 -20.21 11.88 15.39
N PHE A 93 -19.13 11.69 14.64
CA PHE A 93 -17.80 11.50 15.18
C PHE A 93 -16.95 12.75 14.93
N THR A 94 -16.07 13.04 15.87
CA THR A 94 -14.99 14.00 15.69
C THR A 94 -13.70 13.19 15.73
N GLY A 95 -12.69 13.54 14.94
CA GLY A 95 -11.50 12.69 14.86
C GLY A 95 -10.76 12.89 13.56
N GLY A 96 -9.44 12.99 13.66
CA GLY A 96 -8.55 12.96 12.51
C GLY A 96 -7.72 11.69 12.51
N LEU A 97 -7.23 11.29 11.34
CA LEU A 97 -6.23 10.25 11.20
C LEU A 97 -4.84 10.80 11.52
N ARG A 98 -4.05 9.99 12.22
CA ARG A 98 -2.58 10.11 12.20
C ARG A 98 -2.01 9.00 11.33
N VAL A 99 -1.32 9.39 10.26
CA VAL A 99 -0.67 8.45 9.34
C VAL A 99 0.84 8.59 9.51
N ARG A 100 1.54 7.48 9.70
CA ARG A 100 3.00 7.47 9.77
C ARG A 100 3.58 6.46 8.81
N PHE A 101 4.74 6.81 8.29
CA PHE A 101 5.52 5.99 7.40
C PHE A 101 6.91 5.71 8.01
N TYR A 102 7.30 4.44 8.00
CA TYR A 102 8.51 3.95 8.61
C TYR A 102 9.33 3.10 7.63
N ALA A 103 10.62 3.00 7.91
CA ALA A 103 11.50 1.94 7.43
C ALA A 103 12.16 1.28 8.63
N GLY A 104 11.86 0.00 8.85
CA GLY A 104 12.16 -0.68 10.11
C GLY A 104 11.52 0.08 11.27
N ASN A 105 12.36 0.61 12.18
CA ASN A 105 11.92 1.41 13.32
C ASN A 105 12.07 2.92 13.12
N GLN A 106 12.65 3.37 12.01
CA GLN A 106 12.86 4.78 11.73
C GLN A 106 11.57 5.41 11.18
N LEU A 107 11.07 6.45 11.83
CA LEU A 107 9.99 7.29 11.29
C LEU A 107 10.54 8.14 10.14
N LEU A 108 9.99 7.97 8.95
CA LEU A 108 10.38 8.69 7.74
C LEU A 108 9.48 9.88 7.47
N ALA A 109 8.17 9.73 7.67
CA ALA A 109 7.21 10.81 7.48
C ALA A 109 5.98 10.63 8.37
N GLU A 110 5.32 11.75 8.72
CA GLU A 110 4.09 11.77 9.51
C GLU A 110 3.11 12.79 8.95
N HIS A 111 1.82 12.43 8.96
CA HIS A 111 0.70 13.33 8.76
C HIS A 111 -0.25 13.23 9.96
N VAL A 112 -0.71 14.37 10.46
CA VAL A 112 -1.70 14.44 11.55
C VAL A 112 -2.86 15.31 11.11
N GLU A 113 -4.06 14.73 11.03
CA GLU A 113 -5.27 15.50 10.85
C GLU A 113 -5.68 16.19 12.15
N SER A 114 -5.85 17.50 12.08
CA SER A 114 -6.29 18.32 13.21
C SER A 114 -7.02 19.56 12.72
N GLY A 115 -8.08 19.95 13.45
CA GLY A 115 -8.87 21.13 13.13
C GLY A 115 -9.38 21.13 11.69
N ALA A 116 -8.94 22.11 10.90
CA ALA A 116 -9.41 22.32 9.54
C ALA A 116 -8.96 21.26 8.52
N THR A 117 -7.99 20.39 8.86
CA THR A 117 -7.57 19.30 7.96
C THR A 117 -8.45 18.06 8.09
N ILE A 118 -9.37 18.01 9.05
CA ILE A 118 -10.38 16.96 9.12
C ILE A 118 -11.45 17.26 8.05
N PRO A 119 -11.83 16.28 7.19
CA PRO A 119 -12.93 16.47 6.24
C PRO A 119 -14.22 16.92 6.96
N ALA A 120 -15.10 17.65 6.26
CA ALA A 120 -16.42 17.95 6.82
C ALA A 120 -17.22 16.64 7.08
N ALA A 121 -18.17 16.68 8.02
CA ALA A 121 -19.00 15.52 8.33
C ALA A 121 -19.70 14.97 7.08
N GLY A 122 -19.56 13.67 6.82
CA GLY A 122 -20.13 12.99 5.66
C GLY A 122 -19.26 13.11 4.39
N MET A 123 -18.07 13.69 4.50
CA MET A 123 -17.18 13.90 3.36
C MET A 123 -15.92 13.04 3.47
N PHE A 124 -15.38 12.69 2.31
CA PHE A 124 -14.00 12.27 2.16
C PHE A 124 -13.15 13.38 1.55
N ALA A 125 -11.87 13.36 1.86
CA ALA A 125 -10.90 14.22 1.19
C ALA A 125 -9.61 13.45 0.93
N GLU A 126 -9.05 13.63 -0.27
CA GLU A 126 -7.76 13.06 -0.64
C GLU A 126 -6.64 13.72 0.17
N ARG A 127 -5.66 12.90 0.53
CA ARG A 127 -4.47 13.28 1.28
C ARG A 127 -3.26 12.74 0.56
N SER A 128 -2.16 13.45 0.70
CA SER A 128 -0.85 13.02 0.25
C SER A 128 0.21 13.36 1.29
N LEU A 129 1.21 12.50 1.38
CA LEU A 129 2.39 12.65 2.22
C LEU A 129 3.62 12.36 1.36
N PRO A 130 4.20 13.38 0.71
CA PRO A 130 5.45 13.22 -0.02
C PRO A 130 6.61 13.05 0.96
N PHE A 131 7.61 12.25 0.58
CA PHE A 131 8.87 12.16 1.29
C PHE A 131 10.00 11.68 0.36
N THR A 132 11.22 12.10 0.69
CA THR A 132 12.44 11.75 -0.04
C THR A 132 13.36 10.98 0.86
N ILE A 133 13.90 9.87 0.36
CA ILE A 133 14.94 9.08 1.03
C ILE A 133 16.27 9.46 0.40
N PRO A 134 17.25 10.00 1.16
CA PRO A 134 18.55 10.35 0.61
C PRO A 134 19.41 9.10 0.33
N ALA A 135 20.31 9.18 -0.65
CA ALA A 135 21.18 8.07 -1.09
C ALA A 135 22.05 7.41 0.01
N GLY A 136 22.26 8.09 1.14
CA GLY A 136 22.99 7.58 2.30
C GLY A 136 22.10 7.31 3.53
N SER A 137 20.79 7.19 3.33
CA SER A 137 19.86 7.02 4.44
C SER A 137 20.12 5.71 5.18
N PRO A 138 20.17 5.70 6.52
CA PRO A 138 20.23 4.47 7.31
C PRO A 138 18.96 3.62 7.17
N ALA A 139 17.91 4.14 6.53
CA ALA A 139 16.68 3.42 6.22
C ALA A 139 16.80 2.43 5.05
N ILE A 140 17.84 2.56 4.21
CA ILE A 140 18.01 1.72 3.02
C ILE A 140 18.11 0.24 3.42
N GLY A 141 17.41 -0.63 2.69
CA GLY A 141 17.32 -2.07 2.92
C GLY A 141 16.33 -2.48 4.00
N TYR A 142 15.77 -1.56 4.79
CA TYR A 142 14.74 -1.90 5.76
C TYR A 142 13.36 -2.02 5.11
N GLN A 143 12.57 -2.98 5.59
CA GLN A 143 11.17 -3.13 5.23
C GLN A 143 10.40 -1.87 5.60
N VAL A 144 9.51 -1.45 4.70
CA VAL A 144 8.64 -0.31 4.96
C VAL A 144 7.43 -0.71 5.80
N ARG A 145 6.94 0.24 6.60
CA ARG A 145 5.77 0.06 7.45
C ARG A 145 4.93 1.32 7.46
N PHE A 146 3.62 1.17 7.36
CA PHE A 146 2.66 2.25 7.50
C PHE A 146 1.82 2.02 8.75
N THR A 147 1.47 3.10 9.46
CA THR A 147 0.50 3.03 10.54
C THR A 147 -0.59 4.07 10.36
N ILE A 148 -1.82 3.70 10.69
CA ILE A 148 -2.95 4.61 10.83
C ILE A 148 -3.39 4.57 12.29
N GLU A 149 -3.42 5.70 12.97
CA GLU A 149 -3.79 5.83 14.37
C GLU A 149 -4.97 6.79 14.54
N VAL A 150 -5.88 6.45 15.46
CA VAL A 150 -6.99 7.29 15.89
C VAL A 150 -7.00 7.35 17.42
N GLY A 151 -7.14 8.56 17.96
CA GLY A 151 -7.22 8.78 19.40
C GLY A 151 -8.47 8.17 20.04
N PHE A 152 -8.46 8.01 21.36
CA PHE A 152 -9.59 7.45 22.09
C PHE A 152 -10.85 8.31 21.97
N GLY A 153 -12.01 7.65 21.74
CA GLY A 153 -13.31 8.33 21.64
C GLY A 153 -13.60 8.97 20.28
N PHE A 154 -12.74 8.74 19.28
CA PHE A 154 -12.90 9.25 17.94
C PHE A 154 -13.25 8.12 16.97
N GLN A 155 -13.73 8.43 15.77
CA GLN A 155 -13.74 7.46 14.68
C GLN A 155 -13.23 8.17 13.45
N ALA A 156 -12.34 7.52 12.72
CA ALA A 156 -11.95 7.97 11.42
C ALA A 156 -12.08 6.83 10.41
N ASN A 157 -12.33 7.24 9.18
CA ASN A 157 -12.57 6.35 8.07
C ASN A 157 -11.52 6.60 7.01
N PHE A 158 -11.13 5.56 6.29
CA PHE A 158 -10.08 5.66 5.29
C PHE A 158 -10.36 4.73 4.13
N ASP A 159 -9.81 5.10 2.98
CA ASP A 159 -9.95 4.34 1.74
C ASP A 159 -8.80 4.70 0.77
N ASP A 160 -8.64 3.92 -0.30
CA ASP A 160 -7.75 4.22 -1.44
C ASP A 160 -6.31 4.57 -0.99
N PHE A 161 -5.79 3.79 -0.02
CA PHE A 161 -4.44 3.97 0.50
C PHE A 161 -3.43 3.37 -0.49
N ARG A 162 -2.61 4.22 -1.12
CA ARG A 162 -1.68 3.81 -2.16
C ARG A 162 -0.34 4.54 -2.03
N ARG A 163 0.70 3.95 -2.61
CA ARG A 163 1.99 4.58 -2.76
C ARG A 163 2.20 4.91 -4.23
N GLU A 164 2.63 6.13 -4.50
CA GLU A 164 3.18 6.55 -5.77
C GLU A 164 4.69 6.76 -5.56
N SER A 165 5.51 6.46 -6.56
CA SER A 165 6.92 6.83 -6.55
C SER A 165 7.26 7.55 -7.85
N THR A 166 8.20 8.49 -7.77
CA THR A 166 8.84 9.08 -8.95
C THR A 166 10.24 8.55 -9.15
N ASP A 167 10.67 7.55 -8.38
CA ASP A 167 11.69 6.66 -8.90
C ASP A 167 11.13 6.14 -10.25
N PRO A 168 11.92 6.11 -11.33
CA PRO A 168 11.64 5.12 -12.36
C PRO A 168 11.51 3.83 -11.58
N GLY A 169 10.36 3.15 -11.65
CA GLY A 169 9.92 2.19 -10.62
C GLY A 169 10.97 1.16 -10.22
N PRO A 170 10.65 0.14 -9.42
CA PRO A 170 11.29 -1.13 -9.79
C PRO A 170 11.08 -1.26 -11.31
N GLY A 171 12.16 -1.15 -12.11
CA GLY A 171 12.16 -1.68 -13.47
C GLY A 171 11.42 -3.00 -13.37
N CYS A 172 10.46 -3.21 -14.28
CA CYS A 172 9.54 -4.34 -14.37
C CYS A 172 9.67 -5.36 -13.24
N THR A 173 8.64 -5.81 -12.53
CA THR A 173 8.80 -6.86 -11.48
C THR A 173 9.65 -8.06 -11.94
N ALA A 174 9.62 -8.36 -13.24
CA ALA A 174 10.44 -9.38 -13.90
C ALA A 174 11.86 -8.95 -14.36
N ASP A 175 12.29 -7.70 -14.18
CA ASP A 175 13.66 -7.17 -14.31
C ASP A 175 14.42 -7.52 -13.03
N LEU A 176 14.92 -8.75 -13.03
CA LEU A 176 15.59 -9.37 -11.90
C LEU A 176 17.06 -8.95 -11.80
N ASN A 177 17.61 -8.35 -12.86
CA ASN A 177 18.99 -7.88 -12.91
C ASN A 177 19.11 -6.35 -12.68
N PHE A 178 17.99 -5.64 -12.66
CA PHE A 178 17.83 -4.19 -12.48
C PHE A 178 18.45 -3.34 -13.59
N ASP A 179 18.39 -3.79 -14.84
CA ASP A 179 18.88 -3.05 -16.02
C ASP A 179 17.80 -2.22 -16.73
N ASN A 180 16.57 -2.21 -16.20
CA ASN A 180 15.36 -1.58 -16.73
C ASN A 180 14.84 -2.25 -18.01
N ALA A 181 15.12 -3.52 -18.21
CA ALA A 181 14.49 -4.36 -19.21
C ALA A 181 14.13 -5.72 -18.62
N VAL A 182 13.20 -6.43 -19.27
CA VAL A 182 12.92 -7.84 -18.97
C VAL A 182 13.41 -8.63 -20.16
N THR A 183 14.63 -9.15 -20.07
CA THR A 183 15.31 -9.83 -21.17
C THR A 183 15.61 -11.29 -20.82
N ASP A 184 16.32 -11.97 -21.74
CA ASP A 184 16.81 -13.33 -21.56
C ASP A 184 17.71 -13.45 -20.32
N GLU A 185 18.41 -12.37 -19.96
CA GLU A 185 19.22 -12.30 -18.76
C GLU A 185 18.34 -12.42 -17.49
N ASP A 186 17.22 -11.69 -17.41
CA ASP A 186 16.28 -11.84 -16.30
C ASP A 186 15.62 -13.21 -16.26
N PHE A 187 15.32 -13.76 -17.44
CA PHE A 187 14.80 -15.11 -17.54
C PHE A 187 15.78 -16.15 -16.95
N GLN A 188 17.10 -15.97 -17.16
CA GLN A 188 18.10 -16.84 -16.55
C GLN A 188 18.08 -16.74 -15.01
N PHE A 189 17.94 -15.53 -14.46
CA PHE A 189 17.75 -15.34 -13.01
C PHE A 189 16.46 -16.00 -12.50
N PHE A 190 15.36 -15.86 -13.24
CA PHE A 190 14.08 -16.47 -12.89
C PHE A 190 14.17 -18.00 -12.87
N VAL A 191 14.74 -18.60 -13.92
CA VAL A 191 14.88 -20.08 -14.03
C VAL A 191 15.79 -20.64 -12.93
N GLU A 192 16.87 -19.95 -12.56
CA GLU A 192 17.69 -20.37 -11.42
C GLU A 192 16.84 -20.48 -10.13
N ARG A 193 16.06 -19.44 -9.84
CA ARG A 193 15.21 -19.36 -8.63
C ARG A 193 14.05 -20.35 -8.65
N TYR A 194 13.38 -20.49 -9.80
CA TYR A 194 12.28 -21.42 -10.01
C TYR A 194 12.73 -22.88 -9.80
N ASN A 195 13.93 -23.24 -10.27
CA ASN A 195 14.49 -24.59 -10.05
C ASN A 195 14.76 -24.91 -8.58
N GLU A 196 15.04 -23.89 -7.76
CA GLU A 196 15.27 -24.04 -6.32
C GLU A 196 13.96 -24.09 -5.52
N LEU A 197 12.84 -23.61 -6.09
CA LEU A 197 11.55 -23.44 -5.41
C LEU A 197 11.65 -22.60 -4.12
N ILE A 198 12.57 -21.64 -4.07
CA ILE A 198 12.85 -20.84 -2.87
C ILE A 198 12.85 -19.34 -3.22
N ALA A 199 11.99 -18.58 -2.55
CA ALA A 199 12.10 -17.13 -2.50
C ALA A 199 13.35 -16.75 -1.70
N ARG A 200 14.36 -16.17 -2.37
CA ARG A 200 15.57 -15.67 -1.69
C ARG A 200 15.28 -14.31 -1.05
N PRO A 201 15.95 -13.93 0.05
CA PRO A 201 15.74 -12.64 0.73
C PRO A 201 16.04 -11.40 -0.14
N ASP A 202 16.74 -11.59 -1.26
CA ASP A 202 17.00 -10.56 -2.26
C ASP A 202 15.78 -10.27 -3.16
N GLY A 203 14.69 -11.04 -3.01
CA GLY A 203 13.44 -10.83 -3.74
C GLY A 203 13.49 -11.30 -5.20
N GLY A 204 14.47 -12.12 -5.57
CA GLY A 204 14.58 -12.63 -6.94
C GLY A 204 13.58 -13.77 -7.20
N GLY A 205 12.69 -13.58 -8.17
CA GLY A 205 11.84 -14.62 -8.77
C GLY A 205 10.45 -14.82 -8.15
N ASP A 206 10.25 -14.47 -6.87
CA ASP A 206 8.93 -14.49 -6.21
C ASP A 206 8.18 -13.18 -6.54
N LEU A 207 7.43 -13.21 -7.64
CA LEU A 207 6.76 -12.05 -8.22
C LEU A 207 5.38 -11.80 -7.60
N ASN A 208 4.80 -12.81 -6.95
CA ASN A 208 3.49 -12.72 -6.29
C ASN A 208 3.59 -12.53 -4.75
N PHE A 209 4.79 -12.64 -4.19
CA PHE A 209 5.14 -12.51 -2.77
C PHE A 209 4.52 -13.58 -1.86
N ASP A 210 4.37 -14.82 -2.33
CA ASP A 210 3.86 -15.95 -1.55
C ASP A 210 4.96 -16.79 -0.88
N PHE A 211 6.23 -16.35 -1.00
CA PHE A 211 7.44 -16.99 -0.50
C PHE A 211 7.84 -18.27 -1.25
N LEU A 212 7.24 -18.55 -2.39
CA LEU A 212 7.65 -19.58 -3.34
C LEU A 212 8.03 -18.93 -4.67
N VAL A 213 8.78 -19.67 -5.47
CA VAL A 213 9.00 -19.31 -6.88
C VAL A 213 8.44 -20.45 -7.69
N ASP A 214 7.21 -20.28 -8.20
CA ASP A 214 6.46 -21.34 -8.84
C ASP A 214 5.75 -20.90 -10.14
N ASP A 215 4.84 -21.75 -10.63
CA ASP A 215 4.10 -21.52 -11.88
C ASP A 215 3.31 -20.20 -11.86
N SER A 216 2.91 -19.74 -10.68
CA SER A 216 2.21 -18.48 -10.47
C SER A 216 3.13 -17.29 -10.76
N ASP A 217 4.37 -17.34 -10.29
CA ASP A 217 5.38 -16.31 -10.61
C ASP A 217 5.79 -16.35 -12.06
N PHE A 218 5.89 -17.55 -12.64
CA PHE A 218 6.21 -17.71 -14.05
C PHE A 218 5.15 -17.05 -14.95
N GLN A 219 3.86 -17.18 -14.59
CA GLN A 219 2.79 -16.49 -15.30
C GLN A 219 2.94 -14.96 -15.24
N LEU A 220 3.37 -14.41 -14.11
CA LEU A 220 3.65 -12.98 -13.98
C LEU A 220 4.88 -12.56 -14.80
N PHE A 221 5.94 -13.39 -14.78
CA PHE A 221 7.17 -13.14 -15.52
C PHE A 221 6.91 -13.10 -17.03
N VAL A 222 6.22 -14.10 -17.58
CA VAL A 222 6.01 -14.25 -19.03
C VAL A 222 5.18 -13.10 -19.61
N VAL A 223 4.26 -12.52 -18.84
CA VAL A 223 3.49 -11.35 -19.30
C VAL A 223 4.43 -10.17 -19.54
N GLN A 224 5.35 -9.88 -18.62
CA GLN A 224 6.29 -8.75 -18.72
C GLN A 224 7.41 -9.02 -19.73
N TYR A 225 7.92 -10.24 -19.77
CA TYR A 225 8.95 -10.67 -20.72
C TYR A 225 8.45 -10.61 -22.19
N ASN A 226 7.20 -11.01 -22.46
CA ASN A 226 6.65 -11.00 -23.81
C ASN A 226 6.36 -9.60 -24.35
N THR A 227 6.07 -8.63 -23.49
CA THR A 227 5.84 -7.26 -23.92
C THR A 227 7.14 -6.51 -24.17
N LEU A 228 8.28 -6.98 -23.63
CA LEU A 228 9.55 -6.23 -23.59
C LEU A 228 9.38 -4.82 -22.99
N GLU A 229 8.28 -4.58 -22.27
CA GLU A 229 7.89 -3.27 -21.79
C GLU A 229 8.29 -3.15 -20.33
N CYS A 230 9.38 -2.41 -20.07
CA CYS A 230 9.44 -1.58 -18.88
C CYS A 230 8.87 -0.22 -19.25
N PRO A 231 7.71 0.17 -18.68
CA PRO A 231 7.25 1.53 -18.83
C PRO A 231 8.36 2.47 -18.34
N GLU A 232 8.92 3.27 -19.25
CA GLU A 232 9.77 4.41 -18.88
C GLU A 232 9.06 5.36 -17.89
#